data_AF-A0A9E6BJ96-F1
#
_entry.id   AF-A0A9E6BJ96-F1
#
_cell.length_a   1.000
_cell.length_b   1.000
_cell.length_c   1.000
_cell.angle_alpha   90.00
_cell.angle_beta   90.00
_cell.angle_gamma   90.00
#
_symmetry.space_group_name_H-M   'P 1'
#
loop_
_entity.id
_entity.type
_entity.pdbx_description
1 polymer ?
#
loop_
_entity_poly.entity_id
_entity_poly.type
_entity_poly.pdbx_seq_one_letter_code
_entity_poly.pdbx_strand_id
1 'polypeptide(L)'
;MKLTNPDTIQESEKEFIDTINAELDWEAIEKMLLEKHSFTLQEEIDYKDGDLVVYNNNIAYKFNFEIKVPLSVIFNREGECLEISTIRDDFEEEDENDLLQEDNSAPPISPGQDDKVARMASNIADKILEINQGDE
;
A
#
# COMPACT_ATOMS: atom_id res chain seq x y z
N MET A 1 -0.70 -16.69 -52.50
CA MET A 1 0.18 -15.56 -52.86
C MET A 1 0.73 -14.98 -51.56
N LYS A 2 2.02 -14.65 -51.48
CA LYS A 2 2.63 -13.97 -50.31
C LYS A 2 3.10 -12.59 -50.76
N LEU A 3 2.75 -11.54 -50.00
CA LEU A 3 3.12 -10.15 -50.33
C LEU A 3 4.49 -9.74 -49.77
N THR A 4 4.96 -10.42 -48.73
CA THR A 4 6.25 -10.18 -48.08
C THR A 4 6.80 -11.46 -47.47
N ASN A 5 8.04 -11.43 -46.99
CA ASN A 5 8.64 -12.53 -46.26
C ASN A 5 8.11 -12.57 -44.80
N PRO A 6 7.49 -13.67 -44.36
CA PRO A 6 7.06 -13.84 -42.98
C PRO A 6 8.18 -13.63 -41.96
N ASP A 7 9.40 -14.05 -42.27
CA ASP A 7 10.53 -13.93 -41.35
C ASP A 7 10.85 -12.46 -41.04
N THR A 8 10.73 -11.59 -42.06
CA THR A 8 10.94 -10.15 -41.90
C THR A 8 9.86 -9.53 -41.01
N ILE A 9 8.61 -9.99 -41.10
CA ILE A 9 7.55 -9.51 -40.20
C ILE A 9 7.87 -9.91 -38.76
N GLN A 10 8.23 -11.18 -38.53
CA GLN A 10 8.52 -11.69 -37.19
C GLN A 10 9.74 -11.01 -36.55
N GLU A 11 10.78 -10.74 -37.33
CA GLU A 11 11.96 -10.00 -36.88
C GLU A 11 11.57 -8.57 -36.49
N SER A 12 10.79 -7.87 -37.31
CA SER A 12 10.31 -6.52 -36.99
C SER A 12 9.38 -6.49 -35.78
N GLU A 13 8.50 -7.48 -35.61
CA GLU A 13 7.63 -7.60 -34.43
C GLU A 13 8.46 -7.79 -33.15
N LYS A 14 9.51 -8.62 -33.21
CA LYS A 14 10.43 -8.83 -32.10
C LYS A 14 11.18 -7.54 -31.75
N GLU A 15 11.76 -6.86 -32.75
CA GLU A 15 12.46 -5.58 -32.53
C GLU A 15 11.52 -4.52 -31.91
N PHE A 16 10.27 -4.51 -32.34
CA PHE A 16 9.26 -3.61 -31.80
C PHE A 16 8.92 -3.92 -30.33
N ILE A 17 8.73 -5.19 -29.98
CA ILE A 17 8.52 -5.62 -28.59
C ILE A 17 9.73 -5.30 -27.72
N ASP A 18 10.95 -5.57 -28.21
CA ASP A 18 12.20 -5.28 -27.50
C ASP A 18 12.34 -3.77 -27.24
N THR A 19 11.94 -2.94 -28.20
CA THR A 19 11.91 -1.46 -28.05
C THR A 19 10.94 -1.04 -26.95
N ILE A 20 9.71 -1.59 -26.94
CA ILE A 20 8.74 -1.26 -25.89
C ILE A 20 9.26 -1.72 -24.52
N ASN A 21 9.82 -2.93 -24.43
CA ASN A 21 10.36 -3.48 -23.18
C ASN A 21 11.45 -2.58 -22.57
N ALA A 22 12.31 -2.00 -23.40
CA ALA A 22 13.38 -1.09 -22.96
C ALA A 22 12.85 0.26 -22.44
N GLU A 23 11.67 0.69 -22.90
CA GLU A 23 11.03 1.95 -22.53
C GLU A 23 10.01 1.80 -21.38
N LEU A 24 9.83 0.60 -20.84
CA LEU A 24 8.95 0.38 -19.69
C LEU A 24 9.48 1.12 -18.45
N ASP A 25 8.56 1.79 -17.76
CA ASP A 25 8.83 2.46 -16.49
C ASP A 25 8.86 1.41 -15.35
N TRP A 26 10.05 0.92 -15.06
CA TRP A 26 10.29 -0.09 -14.03
C TRP A 26 9.99 0.39 -12.62
N GLU A 27 10.21 1.68 -12.34
CA GLU A 27 9.90 2.28 -11.04
C GLU A 27 8.38 2.29 -10.80
N ALA A 28 7.61 2.64 -11.84
CA ALA A 28 6.15 2.54 -11.79
C ALA A 28 5.67 1.09 -11.61
N ILE A 29 6.27 0.13 -12.33
CA ILE A 29 5.93 -1.30 -12.21
C ILE A 29 6.23 -1.82 -10.80
N GLU A 30 7.39 -1.47 -10.24
CA GLU A 30 7.78 -1.82 -8.86
C GLU A 30 6.78 -1.28 -7.84
N LYS A 31 6.43 0.01 -7.96
CA LYS A 31 5.43 0.63 -7.09
C LYS A 31 4.08 -0.08 -7.18
N MET A 32 3.63 -0.42 -8.39
CA MET A 32 2.37 -1.17 -8.58
C MET A 32 2.43 -2.58 -7.96
N LEU A 33 3.58 -3.24 -8.00
CA LEU A 33 3.77 -4.55 -7.36
C LEU A 33 3.76 -4.44 -5.83
N LEU A 34 4.37 -3.38 -5.29
CA LEU A 34 4.34 -3.08 -3.86
C LEU A 34 2.91 -2.78 -3.38
N GLU A 35 2.18 -1.91 -4.06
CA GLU A 35 0.81 -1.54 -3.70
C GLU A 35 -0.14 -2.73 -3.73
N LYS A 36 0.01 -3.62 -4.72
CA LYS A 36 -0.93 -4.73 -4.93
C LYS A 36 -0.59 -5.98 -4.12
N HIS A 37 0.69 -6.24 -3.90
CA HIS A 37 1.16 -7.52 -3.35
C HIS A 37 2.14 -7.38 -2.18
N SER A 38 2.46 -6.16 -1.76
CA SER A 38 3.43 -5.86 -0.68
C SER A 38 4.81 -6.49 -0.90
N PHE A 39 5.20 -6.69 -2.16
CA PHE A 39 6.51 -7.18 -2.52
C PHE A 39 7.45 -6.03 -2.84
N THR A 40 8.63 -6.09 -2.26
CA THR A 40 9.79 -5.27 -2.59
C THR A 40 10.68 -6.04 -3.55
N LEU A 41 11.12 -5.37 -4.63
CA LEU A 41 11.99 -5.99 -5.62
C LEU A 41 13.44 -5.74 -5.19
N GLN A 42 14.16 -6.79 -4.82
CA GLN A 42 15.56 -6.69 -4.39
C GLN A 42 16.56 -6.83 -5.54
N GLU A 43 16.17 -6.44 -6.75
CA GLU A 43 16.97 -6.55 -7.99
C GLU A 43 17.06 -7.98 -8.55
N GLU A 44 16.12 -8.32 -9.45
CA GLU A 44 16.28 -9.19 -10.64
C GLU A 44 14.87 -9.45 -11.20
N ILE A 45 14.45 -8.62 -12.15
CA ILE A 45 13.27 -8.88 -12.98
C ILE A 45 13.75 -9.60 -14.22
N ASP A 46 13.39 -10.87 -14.34
CA ASP A 46 13.70 -11.68 -15.52
C ASP A 46 12.59 -11.52 -16.56
N TYR A 47 12.89 -10.80 -17.63
CA TYR A 47 12.02 -10.79 -18.81
C TYR A 47 11.97 -12.16 -19.49
N LYS A 48 10.77 -12.65 -19.78
CA LYS A 48 10.55 -13.94 -20.45
C LYS A 48 10.15 -13.78 -21.90
N ASP A 49 9.07 -13.06 -22.13
CA ASP A 49 8.49 -12.87 -23.45
C ASP A 49 7.51 -11.70 -23.47
N GLY A 50 7.24 -11.22 -24.68
CA GLY A 50 6.30 -10.15 -24.96
C GLY A 50 5.54 -10.46 -26.24
N ASP A 51 4.27 -10.07 -26.28
CA ASP A 51 3.36 -10.41 -27.37
C ASP A 51 2.34 -9.30 -27.64
N LEU A 52 1.83 -9.25 -28.87
CA LEU A 52 0.72 -8.40 -29.28
C LEU A 52 -0.59 -9.17 -29.12
N VAL A 53 -1.47 -8.65 -28.27
CA VAL A 53 -2.76 -9.29 -27.97
C VAL A 53 -3.91 -8.36 -28.30
N VAL A 54 -5.07 -8.93 -28.63
CA VAL A 54 -6.32 -8.16 -28.72
C VAL A 54 -6.98 -8.14 -27.35
N TYR A 55 -7.06 -6.97 -26.73
CA TYR A 55 -7.70 -6.77 -25.45
C TYR A 55 -8.75 -5.66 -25.56
N ASN A 56 -9.99 -5.95 -25.16
CA ASN A 56 -11.12 -5.01 -25.27
C ASN A 56 -11.27 -4.38 -26.66
N ASN A 57 -11.22 -5.21 -27.71
CA ASN A 57 -11.30 -4.77 -29.11
C ASN A 57 -10.18 -3.82 -29.58
N ASN A 58 -9.10 -3.68 -28.80
CA ASN A 58 -7.92 -2.88 -29.15
C ASN A 58 -6.66 -3.74 -29.14
N ILE A 59 -5.64 -3.31 -29.88
CA ILE A 59 -4.30 -3.91 -29.81
C ILE A 59 -3.67 -3.49 -28.48
N ALA A 60 -3.14 -4.45 -27.75
CA ALA A 60 -2.43 -4.26 -26.49
C ALA A 60 -1.14 -5.09 -26.48
N TYR A 61 -0.25 -4.77 -25.54
CA TYR A 61 1.05 -5.41 -25.39
C TYR A 61 1.06 -6.17 -24.07
N LYS A 62 1.35 -7.46 -24.15
CA LYS A 62 1.48 -8.32 -22.97
C LYS A 62 2.97 -8.59 -22.76
N PHE A 63 3.44 -8.37 -21.54
CA PHE A 63 4.80 -8.73 -21.14
C PHE A 63 4.73 -9.71 -19.96
N ASN A 64 5.55 -10.75 -20.00
CA ASN A 64 5.71 -11.70 -18.92
C ASN A 64 7.08 -11.50 -18.26
N PHE A 65 7.05 -11.32 -16.95
CA PHE A 65 8.23 -11.15 -16.11
C PHE A 65 8.21 -12.18 -14.99
N GLU A 66 9.38 -12.67 -14.59
CA GLU A 66 9.57 -13.36 -13.33
C GLU A 66 10.33 -12.47 -12.37
N ILE A 67 9.90 -12.46 -11.12
CA ILE A 67 10.54 -11.70 -10.05
C ILE A 67 10.97 -12.65 -8.95
N LYS A 68 12.15 -12.39 -8.38
CA LYS A 68 12.61 -13.06 -7.17
C LYS A 68 12.28 -12.17 -5.98
N VAL A 69 11.58 -12.74 -5.00
CA VAL A 69 11.20 -12.03 -3.79
C VAL A 69 11.96 -12.62 -2.60
N PRO A 70 12.72 -11.80 -1.84
CA PRO A 70 13.38 -12.25 -0.63
C PRO A 70 12.33 -12.63 0.42
N LEU A 71 12.47 -13.81 1.03
CA LEU A 71 11.51 -14.32 2.01
C LEU A 71 12.23 -14.75 3.29
N SER A 72 11.71 -14.28 4.43
CA SER A 72 12.07 -14.71 5.76
C SER A 72 10.89 -15.42 6.41
N VAL A 73 11.15 -16.53 7.11
CA VAL A 73 10.13 -17.32 7.81
C VAL A 73 10.65 -17.68 9.19
N ILE A 74 9.84 -17.42 10.21
CA ILE A 74 10.08 -17.85 11.60
C ILE A 74 9.06 -18.92 11.94
N PHE A 75 9.53 -20.04 12.50
CA PHE A 75 8.67 -21.13 12.97
C PHE A 75 9.19 -21.71 14.30
N ASN A 76 8.30 -22.30 15.09
CA ASN A 76 8.66 -22.89 16.39
C ASN A 76 9.15 -24.35 16.28
N ARG A 77 9.50 -24.96 17.41
CA ARG A 77 10.04 -26.33 17.46
C ARG A 77 9.00 -27.40 17.11
N GLU A 78 7.73 -27.06 17.27
CA GLU A 78 6.56 -27.86 16.95
C GLU A 78 6.24 -27.83 15.44
N GLY A 79 6.88 -26.91 14.69
CA GLY A 79 6.70 -26.75 13.25
C GLY A 79 5.61 -25.74 12.85
N GLU A 80 5.12 -24.94 13.79
CA GLU A 80 4.12 -23.90 13.53
C GLU A 80 4.80 -22.62 13.02
N CYS A 81 4.26 -22.04 11.95
CA CYS A 81 4.70 -20.75 11.44
C CYS A 81 4.32 -19.64 12.42
N LEU A 82 5.32 -18.87 12.86
CA LEU A 82 5.15 -17.72 13.73
C LEU A 82 5.13 -16.41 12.94
N GLU A 83 5.95 -16.31 11.89
CA GLU A 83 6.08 -15.10 11.08
C GLU A 83 6.53 -15.43 9.66
N ILE A 84 6.05 -14.64 8.69
CA ILE A 84 6.51 -14.63 7.31
C ILE A 84 6.64 -13.18 6.86
N SER A 85 7.80 -12.80 6.33
CA SER A 85 8.09 -11.43 5.92
C SER A 85 8.99 -11.40 4.69
N THR A 86 8.91 -10.31 3.93
CA THR A 86 9.81 -10.02 2.82
C THR A 86 10.69 -8.84 3.20
N ILE A 87 11.96 -8.83 2.80
CA ILE A 87 12.88 -7.75 3.17
C ILE A 87 12.46 -6.47 2.43
N ARG A 88 12.03 -5.44 3.16
CA ARG A 88 11.76 -4.11 2.62
C ARG A 88 13.00 -3.25 2.87
N ASP A 89 13.67 -2.77 1.82
CA ASP A 89 14.89 -1.98 2.03
C ASP A 89 14.60 -0.54 2.46
N ASP A 90 13.63 0.21 1.91
CA ASP A 90 13.54 1.65 2.25
C ASP A 90 12.12 2.27 2.18
N PHE A 91 11.16 1.78 2.97
CA PHE A 91 9.97 2.59 3.28
C PHE A 91 9.69 2.51 4.78
N GLU A 92 9.84 3.63 5.47
CA GLU A 92 9.33 3.82 6.82
C GLU A 92 7.82 3.56 6.78
N GLU A 93 7.41 2.38 7.21
CA GLU A 93 6.04 2.16 7.61
C GLU A 93 5.81 3.06 8.82
N GLU A 94 5.11 4.18 8.63
CA GLU A 94 4.34 4.78 9.71
C GLU A 94 3.31 3.72 10.13
N ASP A 95 3.72 2.90 11.09
CA ASP A 95 2.89 1.92 11.76
C ASP A 95 1.72 2.69 12.42
N GLU A 96 0.55 2.71 11.78
CA GLU A 96 -0.73 3.15 12.36
C GLU A 96 -1.22 2.17 13.44
N ASN A 97 -0.34 1.71 14.32
CA ASN A 97 -0.67 0.82 15.44
C ASN A 97 -0.19 1.31 16.81
N ASP A 98 0.32 2.53 16.94
CA ASP A 98 0.70 3.10 18.25
C ASP A 98 -0.44 3.92 18.91
N LEU A 99 -1.68 3.42 18.84
CA LEU A 99 -2.84 3.99 19.56
C LEU A 99 -3.16 3.26 20.88
N LEU A 100 -2.18 2.61 21.51
CA LEU A 100 -2.33 2.06 22.86
C LEU A 100 -1.21 2.54 23.80
N GLN A 101 -1.10 3.85 23.98
CA GLN A 101 -0.53 4.39 25.22
C GLN A 101 -1.67 4.80 26.15
N GLU A 102 -2.12 3.86 26.98
CA GLU A 102 -2.70 4.19 28.28
C GLU A 102 -1.60 4.78 29.17
N ASP A 103 -1.33 6.09 29.02
CA ASP A 103 -0.53 6.83 29.99
C ASP A 103 -1.40 7.16 31.21
N ASN A 104 -1.35 6.29 32.21
CA ASN A 104 -2.00 6.47 33.51
C ASN A 104 -1.06 7.16 34.50
N SER A 105 -0.51 8.32 34.10
CA SER A 105 0.34 9.16 34.97
C SER A 105 -0.35 10.50 35.23
N ALA A 106 -1.25 10.53 36.20
CA ALA A 106 -1.91 11.75 36.65
C ALA A 106 -0.89 12.79 37.18
N PRO A 107 -0.93 14.06 36.73
CA PRO A 107 -0.19 15.15 37.38
C PRO A 107 -0.91 15.64 38.66
N PRO A 108 -0.17 16.13 39.67
CA PRO A 108 -0.74 16.48 40.97
C PRO A 108 -1.63 17.73 40.89
N ILE A 109 -2.85 17.62 41.41
CA ILE A 109 -3.85 18.68 41.53
C ILE A 109 -3.35 19.75 42.51
N SER A 110 -3.18 20.98 42.01
CA SER A 110 -2.99 22.18 42.84
C SER A 110 -4.36 22.65 43.37
N PRO A 111 -4.54 22.86 44.68
CA PRO A 111 -5.83 23.22 45.26
C PRO A 111 -6.12 24.70 45.00
N GLY A 112 -6.87 24.98 43.93
CA GLY A 112 -7.28 26.36 43.62
C GLY A 112 -8.11 26.56 42.36
N GLN A 113 -8.51 25.50 41.65
CA GLN A 113 -9.28 25.60 40.40
C GLN A 113 -10.72 25.07 40.46
N ASP A 114 -11.14 24.49 41.58
CA ASP A 114 -12.49 23.90 41.75
C ASP A 114 -13.62 24.93 41.60
N ASP A 115 -13.38 26.17 42.02
CA ASP A 115 -14.40 27.24 41.99
C ASP A 115 -14.76 27.69 40.57
N LYS A 116 -13.85 27.54 39.60
CA LYS A 116 -14.10 27.94 38.21
C LYS A 116 -14.85 26.86 37.44
N VAL A 117 -14.55 25.58 37.71
CA VAL A 117 -15.19 24.44 37.04
C VAL A 117 -16.63 24.28 37.53
N ALA A 118 -16.87 24.44 38.84
CA ALA A 118 -18.23 24.42 39.41
C ALA A 118 -19.12 25.54 38.83
N ARG A 119 -18.56 26.75 38.65
CA ARG A 119 -19.28 27.88 38.03
C ARG A 119 -19.60 27.65 36.56
N MET A 120 -18.68 27.03 35.80
CA MET A 120 -18.95 26.67 34.41
C MET A 120 -20.02 25.58 34.30
N ALA A 121 -19.98 24.56 35.17
CA ALA A 121 -20.99 23.50 35.20
C ALA A 121 -22.39 24.03 35.54
N SER A 122 -22.50 24.98 36.48
CA SER A 122 -23.78 25.61 36.82
C SER A 122 -24.35 26.41 35.63
N ASN A 123 -23.51 27.18 34.94
CA ASN A 123 -23.94 27.96 33.77
C ASN A 123 -24.39 27.07 32.59
N ILE A 124 -23.81 25.87 32.45
CA ILE A 124 -24.22 24.92 31.41
C ILE A 124 -25.56 24.27 31.79
N ALA A 125 -25.75 23.89 33.06
CA ALA A 125 -27.01 23.32 33.54
C ALA A 125 -28.19 24.28 33.36
N ASP A 126 -27.99 25.57 33.66
CA ASP A 126 -29.02 26.59 33.48
C ASP A 126 -29.40 26.78 32.00
N LYS A 127 -28.43 26.70 31.09
CA LYS A 127 -28.70 26.77 29.63
C LYS A 127 -29.42 25.52 29.09
N ILE A 128 -29.17 24.35 29.66
CA ILE A 128 -29.85 23.10 29.26
C ILE A 128 -31.32 23.12 29.73
N LEU A 129 -31.61 23.73 30.88
CA LEU A 129 -32.99 23.89 31.37
C LEU A 129 -33.83 24.80 30.48
N GLU A 130 -33.24 25.85 29.92
CA GLU A 130 -33.91 26.80 29.01
C GLU A 130 -34.32 26.14 27.68
N ILE A 131 -33.54 25.16 27.19
CA ILE A 131 -33.81 24.43 25.95
C ILE A 131 -35.00 23.47 26.10
N ASN A 132 -35.22 22.91 27.29
CA ASN A 132 -36.28 21.92 27.53
C ASN A 132 -37.64 22.52 27.91
N GLN A 133 -37.76 23.85 28.02
CA GLN A 133 -39.02 24.55 28.36
C GLN A 133 -39.58 25.40 27.21
N GLY A 134 -39.05 25.25 26.00
CA GLY A 134 -39.44 26.00 24.81
C GLY A 134 -40.14 25.17 23.73
N ASP A 135 -41.04 24.27 24.12
CA ASP A 135 -42.01 23.61 23.22
C ASP A 135 -43.36 23.43 23.96
N GLU A 136 -44.12 24.52 24.09
CA GLU A 136 -45.60 24.57 24.03
C GLU A 136 -46.05 25.95 23.52
#